data_AF-A0A6N9VFF1-F1
#
_entry.id   AF-A0A6N9VFF1-F1
#
_cell.length_a   1.000
_cell.length_b   1.000
_cell.length_c   1.000
_cell.angle_alpha   90.00
_cell.angle_beta   90.00
_cell.angle_gamma   90.00
#
_symmetry.space_group_name_H-M   'P 1'
#
loop_
_entity.id
_entity.type
_entity.pdbx_description
1 polymer ?
#
loop_
_entity_poly.entity_id
_entity_poly.type
_entity_poly.pdbx_seq_one_letter_code
_entity_poly.pdbx_strand_id
1 'polypeptide(L)'
;SPSGTTGPPTTTLTGELKELGFRVTTLPTGTAPTQAVIDAAVAAAEGKDAVIVATYNVTAGSAQQKLVRALAATGVPVVVLAI
;
A
#
# COMPACT_ATOMS: atom_id res chain seq x y z
N SER A 1 -0.62 13.31 -5.09
CA SER A 1 -2.06 13.42 -5.42
C SER A 1 -2.30 13.15 -6.91
N PRO A 2 -3.54 12.84 -7.32
CA PRO A 2 -3.95 12.82 -8.74
C PRO A 2 -3.68 14.14 -9.49
N SER A 3 -3.48 15.25 -8.76
CA SER A 3 -3.10 16.56 -9.31
C SER A 3 -1.58 16.71 -9.55
N GLY A 4 -0.74 15.75 -9.16
CA GLY A 4 0.71 15.80 -9.33
C GLY A 4 1.46 16.79 -8.42
N THR A 5 0.76 17.56 -7.58
CA THR A 5 1.34 18.67 -6.80
C THR A 5 1.86 18.27 -5.42
N THR A 6 1.48 17.11 -4.89
CA THR A 6 1.85 16.67 -3.53
C THR A 6 2.72 15.41 -3.50
N GLY A 7 3.40 15.10 -4.61
CA GLY A 7 4.24 13.90 -4.77
C GLY A 7 3.44 12.60 -5.02
N PRO A 8 4.11 11.44 -5.06
CA PRO A 8 3.45 10.14 -5.20
C PRO A 8 2.32 9.97 -4.17
N PRO A 9 1.19 9.33 -4.51
CA PRO A 9 0.06 9.18 -3.59
C PRO A 9 0.44 8.63 -2.21
N THR A 10 1.42 7.72 -2.16
CA THR A 10 1.97 7.16 -0.93
C THR A 10 2.70 8.19 -0.05
N THR A 11 3.40 9.16 -0.66
CA THR A 11 4.06 10.26 0.06
C THR A 11 3.02 11.23 0.65
N THR A 12 2.00 11.61 -0.13
CA THR A 12 0.90 12.46 0.37
C THR A 12 0.20 11.79 1.57
N LEU A 13 -0.26 10.54 1.41
CA LEU A 13 -0.93 9.80 2.48
C LEU A 13 -0.06 9.66 3.74
N THR A 14 1.26 9.48 3.57
CA THR A 14 2.19 9.41 4.69
C THR A 14 2.24 10.71 5.49
N GLY A 15 2.26 11.85 4.81
CA GLY A 15 2.25 13.18 5.46
C GLY A 15 1.00 13.37 6.31
N GLU A 16 -0.17 13.25 5.69
CA GLU A 16 -1.47 13.43 6.36
C GLU A 16 -1.65 12.50 7.57
N LEU A 17 -1.29 11.21 7.44
CA LEU A 17 -1.40 10.26 8.55
C LEU A 17 -0.43 10.59 9.69
N LYS A 18 0.78 11.08 9.37
CA LYS A 18 1.73 11.54 10.40
C LYS A 18 1.21 12.79 11.11
N GLU A 19 0.60 13.73 10.39
CA GLU A 19 -0.02 14.93 10.98
C GLU A 19 -1.18 14.58 11.92
N LEU A 20 -1.92 13.50 11.61
CA LEU A 20 -2.94 12.93 12.50
C LEU A 20 -2.36 12.14 13.69
N GLY A 21 -1.03 12.01 13.80
CA GLY A 21 -0.34 11.36 14.92
C GLY A 21 -0.06 9.86 14.75
N PHE A 22 -0.29 9.28 13.57
CA PHE A 22 0.03 7.88 13.31
C PHE A 22 1.53 7.67 13.07
N ARG A 23 2.04 6.50 13.50
CA ARG A 23 3.37 6.03 13.09
C ARG A 23 3.25 5.33 11.74
N VAL A 24 3.84 5.94 10.72
CA VAL A 24 3.69 5.46 9.33
C VAL A 24 5.03 4.99 8.78
N THR A 25 5.04 3.79 8.20
CA THR A 25 6.11 3.28 7.34
C THR A 25 5.64 3.30 5.89
N THR A 26 6.37 3.99 5.02
CA THR A 26 6.06 4.04 3.59
C THR A 26 6.85 2.98 2.84
N LEU A 27 6.17 2.16 2.02
CA LEU A 27 6.80 1.17 1.16
C LEU A 27 6.32 1.33 -0.29
N PRO A 28 7.17 1.83 -1.20
CA PRO A 28 6.86 1.86 -2.63
C PRO A 28 6.90 0.46 -3.24
N THR A 29 5.84 0.06 -3.94
CA THR A 29 5.74 -1.25 -4.61
C THR A 29 5.69 -1.16 -6.15
N GLY A 30 5.45 0.04 -6.68
CA GLY A 30 5.15 0.25 -8.10
C GLY A 30 3.77 -0.26 -8.52
N THR A 31 3.45 -0.19 -9.81
CA THR A 31 2.18 -0.68 -10.38
C THR A 31 2.23 -2.16 -10.79
N ALA A 32 3.43 -2.73 -10.92
CA ALA A 32 3.67 -4.13 -11.26
C ALA A 32 4.69 -4.76 -10.29
N PRO A 33 4.34 -4.92 -9.00
CA PRO A 33 5.26 -5.48 -8.01
C PRO A 33 5.68 -6.91 -8.38
N THR A 34 6.97 -7.20 -8.22
CA THR A 34 7.50 -8.56 -8.32
C THR A 34 7.12 -9.37 -7.08
N GLN A 35 7.28 -10.70 -7.12
CA GLN A 35 7.02 -11.54 -5.95
C GLN A 35 7.86 -11.12 -4.74
N ALA A 36 9.16 -10.81 -4.93
CA ALA A 36 10.01 -10.34 -3.85
C ALA A 36 9.53 -9.03 -3.20
N VAL A 37 8.94 -8.12 -3.98
CA VAL A 37 8.32 -6.89 -3.47
C VAL A 37 7.05 -7.21 -2.67
N ILE A 38 6.26 -8.19 -3.12
CA ILE A 38 5.07 -8.64 -2.39
C ILE A 38 5.49 -9.26 -1.05
N ASP A 39 6.50 -10.11 -1.03
CA ASP A 39 7.00 -10.77 0.18
C ASP A 39 7.55 -9.73 1.19
N ALA A 40 8.29 -8.73 0.70
CA ALA A 40 8.75 -7.61 1.54
C ALA A 40 7.58 -6.78 2.11
N ALA A 41 6.51 -6.58 1.35
CA ALA A 41 5.32 -5.88 1.83
C ALA A 41 4.56 -6.69 2.90
N VAL A 42 4.47 -8.01 2.73
CA VAL A 42 3.90 -8.92 3.73
C VAL A 42 4.71 -8.88 5.03
N ALA A 43 6.03 -8.99 4.96
CA ALA A 43 6.90 -8.90 6.13
C ALA A 43 6.77 -7.53 6.83
N ALA A 44 6.66 -6.44 6.06
CA ALA A 44 6.48 -5.10 6.63
C ALA A 44 5.11 -4.88 7.29
N ALA A 45 4.10 -5.68 6.93
CA ALA A 45 2.77 -5.63 7.51
C ALA A 45 2.70 -6.33 8.88
N GLU A 46 3.61 -7.24 9.19
CA GLU A 46 3.61 -7.97 10.46
C GLU A 46 3.65 -7.00 11.66
N GLY A 47 2.74 -7.22 12.61
CA GLY A 47 2.62 -6.38 13.81
C GLY A 47 2.14 -4.94 13.57
N LYS A 48 1.61 -4.62 12.39
CA LYS A 48 0.95 -3.33 12.12
C LYS A 48 -0.53 -3.38 12.47
N ASP A 49 -1.07 -2.24 12.89
CA ASP A 49 -2.49 -2.09 13.21
C ASP A 49 -3.37 -2.09 11.94
N ALA A 50 -2.83 -1.60 10.82
CA ALA A 50 -3.49 -1.59 9.52
C ALA A 50 -2.48 -1.44 8.38
N VAL A 51 -2.87 -1.84 7.17
CA VAL A 51 -2.16 -1.59 5.91
C VAL A 51 -3.05 -0.82 4.96
N ILE A 52 -2.52 0.25 4.36
CA ILE A 52 -3.19 1.03 3.33
C ILE A 52 -2.48 0.78 1.99
N VAL A 53 -3.21 0.27 1.00
CA VAL A 53 -2.68 -0.03 -0.33
C VAL A 53 -3.25 0.94 -1.36
N ALA A 54 -2.36 1.74 -1.94
CA ALA A 54 -2.64 2.54 -3.13
C ALA A 54 -2.64 1.65 -4.38
N THR A 55 -3.75 1.61 -5.11
CA THR A 55 -3.91 0.78 -6.32
C THR A 55 -4.31 1.62 -7.53
N TYR A 56 -3.95 1.15 -8.73
CA TYR A 56 -4.18 1.88 -9.98
C TYR A 56 -4.58 0.90 -11.10
N ASN A 57 -5.79 1.05 -11.62
CA ASN A 57 -6.33 0.23 -12.73
C ASN A 57 -6.22 -1.30 -12.50
N VAL A 58 -6.65 -1.78 -11.33
CA VAL A 58 -6.56 -3.20 -10.96
C VAL A 58 -7.50 -4.05 -11.81
N THR A 59 -6.93 -5.05 -12.47
CA THR A 59 -7.68 -6.10 -13.19
C THR A 59 -7.52 -7.46 -12.51
N ALA A 60 -8.37 -8.42 -12.89
CA ALA A 60 -8.23 -9.79 -12.45
C ALA A 60 -6.86 -10.37 -12.86
N GLY A 61 -6.14 -10.97 -11.92
CA GLY A 61 -4.81 -11.56 -12.12
C GLY A 61 -3.64 -10.56 -12.09
N SER A 62 -3.91 -9.26 -11.99
CA SER A 62 -2.89 -8.22 -11.93
C SER A 62 -1.95 -8.37 -10.73
N ALA A 63 -0.73 -7.86 -10.84
CA ALA A 63 0.26 -7.89 -9.77
C ALA A 63 -0.23 -7.15 -8.50
N GLN A 64 -0.97 -6.05 -8.65
CA GLN A 64 -1.57 -5.34 -7.52
C GLN A 64 -2.70 -6.16 -6.85
N GLN A 65 -3.50 -6.93 -7.61
CA GLN A 65 -4.46 -7.85 -6.98
C GLN A 65 -3.76 -8.93 -6.16
N LYS A 66 -2.64 -9.48 -6.67
CA LYS A 66 -1.82 -10.46 -5.94
C LYS A 66 -1.25 -9.87 -4.65
N LEU A 67 -0.72 -8.65 -4.71
CA LEU A 67 -0.25 -7.92 -3.53
C LEU A 67 -1.34 -7.76 -2.47
N VAL A 68 -2.53 -7.27 -2.85
CA VAL A 68 -3.65 -7.06 -1.91
C VAL A 68 -4.10 -8.37 -1.28
N ARG A 69 -4.19 -9.46 -2.06
CA ARG A 69 -4.56 -10.78 -1.53
C ARG A 69 -3.52 -11.31 -0.52
N ALA A 70 -2.23 -11.15 -0.83
CA ALA A 70 -1.16 -11.58 0.06
C ALA A 70 -1.18 -10.79 1.39
N LEU A 71 -1.37 -9.47 1.32
CA LEU A 71 -1.49 -8.62 2.50
C LEU A 71 -2.74 -8.98 3.34
N ALA A 72 -3.87 -9.24 2.71
CA ALA A 72 -5.09 -9.64 3.42
C ALA A 72 -4.94 -10.98 4.14
N ALA A 73 -4.12 -11.90 3.61
CA ALA A 73 -3.84 -13.19 4.22
C ALA A 73 -3.01 -13.10 5.51
N THR A 74 -2.39 -11.95 5.80
CA THR A 74 -1.65 -11.73 7.06
C THR A 74 -2.55 -11.60 8.29
N GLY A 75 -3.85 -11.38 8.08
CA GLY A 75 -4.80 -11.07 9.16
C GLY A 75 -4.78 -9.61 9.61
N VAL A 76 -3.84 -8.80 9.11
CA VAL A 76 -3.82 -7.35 9.35
C VAL A 76 -4.94 -6.69 8.53
N PRO A 77 -5.73 -5.76 9.10
CA PRO A 77 -6.73 -5.02 8.35
C PRO A 77 -6.14 -4.29 7.14
N VAL A 78 -6.65 -4.57 5.93
CA VAL A 78 -6.21 -3.95 4.68
C VAL A 78 -7.27 -3.00 4.15
N VAL A 79 -6.89 -1.73 3.96
CA VAL A 79 -7.69 -0.71 3.29
C VAL A 79 -7.13 -0.47 1.89
N VAL A 80 -7.95 -0.70 0.87
CA VAL A 80 -7.56 -0.48 -0.54
C VAL A 80 -8.09 0.86 -1.01
N LEU A 81 -7.19 1.70 -1.53
CA LEU A 81 -7.52 2.98 -2.14
C LEU A 81 -7.32 2.87 -3.65
N ALA A 82 -8.40 3.04 -4.41
CA ALA A 82 -8.33 3.21 -5.85
C ALA A 82 -8.06 4.69 -6.16
N ILE A 83 -6.99 4.97 -6.91
CA ILE A 83 -6.50 6.32 -7.18
C ILE A 83 -6.29 6.55 -8.67
#